data_AF-A0A0Q7AN22-F1
#
_entry.id   AF-A0A0Q7AN22-F1
#
_cell.length_a   1.000
_cell.length_b   1.000
_cell.length_c   1.000
_cell.angle_alpha   90.00
_cell.angle_beta   90.00
_cell.angle_gamma   90.00
#
_symmetry.space_group_name_H-M   'P 1'
#
loop_
_entity.id
_entity.type
_entity.pdbx_description
1 polymer ?
#
loop_
_entity_poly.entity_id
_entity_poly.type
_entity_poly.pdbx_seq_one_letter_code
_entity_poly.pdbx_strand_id
1 'polypeptide(L)' 'MFKRLSLIALGATVLTSLSACVVVPPYGHAPRYVHDRDRDGVSNRHDRDRDGDGVPNRYDRRPDNRYRR' A
#
# COMPACT_ATOMS: atom_id res chain seq x y z
N MET A 1 17.44 41.19 5.02
CA MET A 1 16.60 40.12 5.61
C MET A 1 15.81 39.30 4.59
N PHE A 2 15.38 39.86 3.44
CA PHE A 2 14.50 39.17 2.46
C PHE A 2 15.05 37.88 1.82
N LYS A 3 16.37 37.76 1.62
CA LYS A 3 16.98 36.57 0.97
C LYS A 3 16.89 35.29 1.82
N ARG A 4 16.95 35.41 3.15
CA ARG A 4 16.80 34.26 4.08
C ARG A 4 15.34 33.83 4.22
N LEU A 5 14.41 34.78 4.09
CA LEU A 5 12.97 34.53 4.09
C LEU A 5 12.53 33.71 2.86
N SER A 6 13.12 33.98 1.68
CA SER A 6 12.85 33.23 0.45
C SER A 6 13.33 31.78 0.49
N LEU A 7 14.47 31.52 1.14
CA LEU A 7 15.00 30.16 1.34
C LEU A 7 14.10 29.31 2.24
N ILE A 8 13.49 29.93 3.26
CA ILE A 8 12.52 29.26 4.14
C ILE A 8 11.20 28.98 3.38
N ALA A 9 10.76 29.93 2.54
CA ALA A 9 9.55 29.76 1.74
C ALA A 9 9.67 28.66 0.65
N LEU A 10 10.84 28.51 0.02
CA LEU A 10 11.11 27.44 -0.95
C LEU A 10 11.29 26.06 -0.31
N GLY A 11 11.80 25.98 0.93
CA GLY A 11 11.91 24.72 1.66
C GLY A 11 10.55 24.14 2.10
N ALA A 12 9.59 25.01 2.40
CA ALA A 12 8.26 24.62 2.86
C ALA A 12 7.36 24.04 1.75
N THR A 13 7.57 24.42 0.48
CA THR A 13 6.76 23.91 -0.65
C THR A 13 7.21 22.55 -1.14
N VAL A 14 8.49 22.18 -0.96
CA VAL A 14 8.97 20.83 -1.29
C VAL A 14 8.33 19.79 -0.37
N LEU A 15 8.17 20.11 0.93
CA LEU A 15 7.61 19.18 1.91
C LEU A 15 6.13 18.80 1.66
N THR A 16 5.33 19.71 1.07
CA THR A 16 3.92 19.44 0.73
C THR A 16 3.75 18.64 -0.57
N SER A 17 4.77 18.65 -1.44
CA SER A 17 4.72 17.96 -2.74
C SER A 17 5.03 16.45 -2.69
N LEU A 18 5.59 15.94 -1.59
CA LEU A 18 5.77 14.50 -1.38
C LEU A 18 4.49 13.74 -1.01
N SER A 19 3.35 14.45 -0.89
CA SER A 19 2.06 13.90 -0.48
C SER A 19 1.21 13.33 -1.63
N ALA A 20 1.79 12.91 -2.75
CA ALA A 20 1.04 12.43 -3.91
C ALA A 20 1.14 10.90 -4.14
N CYS A 21 1.98 10.18 -3.39
CA CYS A 21 2.19 8.74 -3.62
C CYS A 21 1.26 7.83 -2.79
N VAL A 22 0.35 8.39 -1.98
CA VAL A 22 -0.59 7.55 -1.24
C VAL A 22 -1.74 7.21 -2.18
N VAL A 23 -1.55 6.15 -2.98
CA VAL A 23 -2.67 5.36 -3.47
C VAL A 23 -3.31 4.77 -2.21
N VAL A 24 -4.26 5.48 -1.62
CA VAL A 24 -5.22 4.88 -0.69
C VAL A 24 -6.24 4.22 -1.62
N PRO A 25 -6.17 2.90 -1.85
CA PRO A 25 -7.26 2.27 -2.54
C PRO A 25 -8.54 2.48 -1.73
N PRO A 26 -9.71 2.58 -2.37
CA PRO A 26 -10.99 2.88 -1.71
C PRO A 26 -11.51 1.73 -0.83
N TYR A 27 -10.64 0.85 -0.32
CA TYR A 27 -10.97 -0.20 0.65
C TYR A 27 -11.11 0.41 2.06
N GLY A 28 -11.69 1.60 2.15
CA GLY A 28 -12.20 2.13 3.40
C GLY A 28 -13.31 1.21 3.86
N HIS A 29 -13.02 0.38 4.85
CA HIS A 29 -13.98 -0.49 5.54
C HIS A 29 -14.57 -1.62 4.67
N ALA A 30 -13.73 -2.38 3.96
CA ALA A 30 -14.12 -3.74 3.59
C ALA A 30 -14.54 -4.48 4.88
N PRO A 31 -15.61 -5.30 4.85
CA PRO A 31 -15.90 -6.20 5.96
C PRO A 31 -14.60 -6.93 6.28
N ARG A 32 -14.14 -6.89 7.54
CA ARG A 32 -12.99 -7.71 7.94
C ARG A 32 -13.43 -9.16 7.71
N TYR A 33 -13.05 -9.71 6.57
CA TYR A 33 -13.32 -11.10 6.29
C TYR A 33 -12.55 -11.89 7.33
N VAL A 34 -13.28 -12.72 8.07
CA VAL A 34 -12.65 -13.75 8.88
C VAL A 34 -11.88 -14.62 7.87
N HIS A 35 -10.55 -14.61 7.95
CA HIS A 35 -9.62 -15.17 6.95
C HIS A 35 -9.36 -14.30 5.70
N ASP A 36 -8.88 -13.09 5.90
CA ASP A 36 -8.18 -12.26 4.91
C ASP A 36 -6.75 -12.01 5.43
N ARG A 37 -5.75 -12.59 4.75
CA ARG A 37 -4.36 -12.66 5.24
C ARG A 37 -3.57 -11.40 4.91
N ASP A 38 -3.72 -10.87 3.71
CA ASP A 38 -2.96 -9.72 3.22
C ASP A 38 -3.71 -8.39 3.42
N ARG A 39 -4.99 -8.45 3.83
CA ARG A 39 -5.86 -7.34 4.20
C ARG A 39 -6.22 -6.44 3.02
N ASP A 40 -6.33 -7.02 1.84
CA ASP A 40 -6.73 -6.31 0.62
C ASP A 40 -8.27 -6.13 0.51
N GLY A 41 -9.03 -6.72 1.43
CA GLY A 41 -10.49 -6.67 1.43
C GLY A 41 -11.15 -7.78 0.63
N VAL A 42 -10.41 -8.85 0.30
CA VAL A 42 -10.92 -10.07 -0.31
C VAL A 42 -10.68 -11.23 0.65
N SER A 43 -11.70 -12.07 0.88
CA SER A 43 -11.49 -13.27 1.70
C SER A 43 -10.55 -14.25 0.99
N ASN A 44 -9.70 -14.93 1.75
CA ASN A 44 -8.73 -15.93 1.28
C ASN A 44 -9.33 -17.02 0.37
N ARG A 45 -10.65 -17.27 0.48
CA ARG A 45 -11.40 -18.22 -0.38
C ARG A 45 -11.57 -17.70 -1.81
N HIS A 46 -11.69 -16.40 -1.99
CA HIS A 46 -11.93 -15.74 -3.28
C HIS A 46 -10.69 -15.01 -3.81
N ASP A 47 -9.69 -14.80 -2.95
CA ASP A 47 -8.45 -14.14 -3.29
C ASP A 47 -7.56 -15.00 -4.20
N ARG A 48 -7.00 -14.36 -5.22
CA ARG A 48 -6.09 -14.94 -6.21
C ARG A 48 -4.62 -14.74 -5.85
N ASP A 49 -4.29 -13.92 -4.87
CA ASP A 49 -2.93 -13.61 -4.40
C ASP A 49 -2.97 -13.45 -2.86
N ARG A 50 -3.12 -14.58 -2.17
CA ARG A 50 -3.55 -14.60 -0.75
C ARG A 50 -2.50 -14.09 0.23
N ASP A 51 -1.27 -13.88 -0.21
CA ASP A 51 -0.20 -13.31 0.60
C ASP A 51 0.29 -11.96 0.08
N GLY A 52 -0.38 -11.41 -0.94
CA GLY A 52 -0.18 -10.05 -1.44
C GLY A 52 1.26 -9.80 -1.88
N ASP A 53 1.83 -10.74 -2.61
CA ASP A 53 3.23 -10.70 -3.07
C ASP A 53 3.36 -10.54 -4.60
N GLY A 54 2.23 -10.50 -5.30
CA GLY A 54 2.13 -10.18 -6.72
C GLY A 54 2.14 -11.37 -7.67
N VAL A 55 2.24 -12.61 -7.17
CA VAL A 55 2.16 -13.81 -8.03
C VAL A 55 0.89 -14.60 -7.70
N PRO A 56 0.07 -14.92 -8.72
CA PRO A 56 -1.16 -15.65 -8.50
C PRO A 56 -0.97 -17.00 -7.79
N ASN A 57 -1.89 -17.34 -6.89
CA ASN A 57 -1.95 -18.61 -6.14
C ASN A 57 -1.80 -19.87 -7.03
N ARG A 58 -2.20 -19.80 -8.31
CA ARG A 58 -2.07 -20.90 -9.28
C ARG A 58 -0.63 -21.15 -9.75
N TYR A 59 0.24 -20.15 -9.63
CA TYR A 59 1.65 -20.21 -10.01
C TYR A 59 2.57 -20.16 -8.79
N ASP A 60 2.01 -19.90 -7.61
CA ASP A 60 2.77 -19.89 -6.38
C ASP A 60 2.90 -21.29 -5.77
N ARG A 61 4.13 -21.64 -5.40
CA ARG A 61 4.45 -22.86 -4.65
C ARG A 61 4.10 -22.72 -3.16
N ARG A 62 4.00 -21.49 -2.67
CA ARG A 62 3.71 -21.15 -1.27
C ARG A 62 2.67 -20.02 -1.19
N PRO A 63 1.42 -20.23 -1.67
CA PRO A 63 0.34 -19.22 -1.79
C PRO A 63 -0.15 -18.62 -0.46
N ASP A 64 0.54 -18.92 0.64
CA ASP A 64 0.23 -18.50 1.99
C ASP A 64 1.43 -17.81 2.66
N ASN A 65 2.55 -17.65 1.95
CA ASN A 65 3.81 -17.15 2.47
C ASN A 65 4.48 -16.18 1.51
N ARG A 66 4.27 -14.89 1.84
CA ARG A 66 4.85 -13.73 1.18
C ARG A 66 6.36 -13.79 0.98
N TYR A 67 7.09 -14.48 1.87
CA TYR A 67 8.54 -14.60 1.80
C TYR A 67 8.92 -15.93 1.14
N ARG A 68 8.77 -15.99 -0.19
CA ARG A 68 9.31 -17.08 -1.01
C ARG A 68 10.84 -17.06 -0.91
N ARG A 69 11.42 -18.07 -0.25
CA ARG A 69 12.85 -18.39 -0.31
C ARG A 69 13.04 -19.62 -1.18
#